data_AF-A0A1A6AFZ4-F1
#
_entry.id   AF-A0A1A6AFZ4-F1
#
_cell.length_a   1.000
_cell.length_b   1.000
_cell.length_c   1.000
_cell.angle_alpha   90.00
_cell.angle_beta   90.00
_cell.angle_gamma   90.00
#
_symmetry.space_group_name_H-M   'P 1'
#
loop_
_entity.id
_entity.type
_entity.pdbx_description
1 polymer ?
#
loop_
_entity_poly.entity_id
_entity_poly.type
_entity_poly.pdbx_seq_one_letter_code
_entity_poly.pdbx_strand_id
1 'polypeptide(L)'
;MADVENAVFNDDDNKDTVHPFHNFGNVKLFSKDRIILLADCRRFDPTLYDLEFEQQKKIYEVNLRKYTSKAIELFLNMINVSEPRVPKASLPTLIELLFICQDCDMRDNEEMIELGMAREAMKCGHQWPLLIFACNDHGRGRDSTYYSLAEAALRTMTKEIFLHPLVIDEETQTFESVTFWEALEELPLEDRQQLLKLTIKMPEPPSNEIQVTDDWERVAKEFEPEWS
;
A
#
# COMPACT_ATOMS: atom_id res chain seq x y z
N MET A 1 4.72 -21.22 17.09
CA MET A 1 5.72 -20.85 18.11
C MET A 1 6.84 -20.16 17.36
N ALA A 2 6.91 -18.84 17.40
CA ALA A 2 7.93 -18.08 16.67
C ALA A 2 9.15 -17.89 17.58
N ASP A 3 10.31 -18.22 17.03
CA ASP A 3 11.60 -18.15 17.70
C ASP A 3 12.03 -16.70 17.95
N VAL A 4 12.65 -16.47 19.11
CA VAL A 4 13.22 -15.20 19.55
C VAL A 4 14.71 -15.25 19.26
N GLU A 5 15.16 -14.63 18.17
CA GLU A 5 16.59 -14.40 17.92
C GLU A 5 17.00 -13.00 18.41
N ASN A 6 18.02 -12.99 19.27
CA ASN A 6 18.66 -11.78 19.80
C ASN A 6 19.71 -11.27 18.80
N ALA A 7 19.41 -10.21 18.07
CA ALA A 7 20.40 -9.40 17.38
C ALA A 7 20.80 -8.21 18.29
N VAL A 8 22.08 -8.19 18.70
CA VAL A 8 22.68 -7.06 19.42
C VAL A 8 23.09 -6.01 18.39
N PHE A 9 22.30 -4.95 18.24
CA PHE A 9 22.67 -3.77 17.48
C PHE A 9 23.28 -2.71 18.41
N ASN A 10 24.39 -2.10 17.98
CA ASN A 10 25.09 -1.04 18.70
C ASN A 10 24.19 0.18 18.95
N ASP A 11 24.08 0.57 20.23
CA ASP A 11 23.42 1.78 20.75
C ASP A 11 24.21 3.03 20.33
N ASP A 12 23.82 3.64 19.21
CA ASP A 12 23.92 5.10 19.08
C ASP A 12 22.66 5.70 19.69
N ASP A 13 22.85 6.71 20.54
CA ASP A 13 21.95 7.35 21.54
C ASP A 13 20.70 8.06 20.96
N ASN A 14 20.05 7.42 19.98
CA ASN A 14 18.98 7.97 19.18
C ASN A 14 17.65 7.38 19.66
N LYS A 15 17.17 7.96 20.76
CA LYS A 15 16.03 7.53 21.57
C LYS A 15 14.72 7.58 20.77
N ASP A 16 13.94 6.51 20.87
CA ASP A 16 12.58 6.47 20.34
C ASP A 16 11.75 7.66 20.89
N THR A 17 10.96 8.30 20.02
CA THR A 17 10.16 9.49 20.37
C THR A 17 8.67 9.15 20.41
N VAL A 18 7.93 9.61 21.43
CA VAL A 18 6.48 9.36 21.51
C VAL A 18 5.70 10.32 20.61
N HIS A 19 4.76 9.79 19.82
CA HIS A 19 3.92 10.57 18.91
C HIS A 19 3.04 11.58 19.68
N PRO A 20 2.96 12.87 19.27
CA PRO A 20 2.29 13.92 20.05
C PRO A 20 0.78 13.71 20.22
N PHE A 21 0.11 13.07 19.25
CA PHE A 21 -1.34 12.85 19.26
C PHE A 21 -1.76 11.44 19.69
N HIS A 22 -0.80 10.51 19.73
CA HIS A 22 -1.00 9.12 20.14
C HIS A 22 -0.06 8.84 21.31
N ASN A 23 -0.32 9.49 22.45
CA ASN A 23 0.55 9.50 23.63
C ASN A 23 -0.14 8.96 24.90
N PHE A 24 -1.30 8.34 24.77
CA PHE A 24 -2.01 7.67 25.86
C PHE A 24 -2.46 6.27 25.45
N GLY A 25 -2.43 5.34 26.40
CA GLY A 25 -2.82 3.94 26.18
C GLY A 25 -1.84 2.96 26.81
N ASN A 26 -2.20 1.69 26.79
CA ASN A 26 -1.40 0.59 27.33
C ASN A 26 -0.78 -0.30 26.23
N VAL A 27 -0.90 0.08 24.96
CA VAL A 27 -0.22 -0.56 23.83
C VAL A 27 0.76 0.43 23.22
N LYS A 28 2.01 0.01 23.05
CA LYS A 28 3.06 0.74 22.32
C LYS A 28 3.26 0.10 20.95
N LEU A 29 3.07 0.89 19.90
CA LEU A 29 3.32 0.51 18.51
C LEU A 29 4.61 1.18 18.07
N PHE A 30 5.64 0.39 17.79
CA PHE A 30 6.96 0.88 17.40
C PHE A 30 7.05 0.98 15.88
N SER A 31 7.32 2.17 15.33
CA SER A 31 7.44 2.39 13.89
C SER A 31 8.88 2.30 13.35
N LYS A 32 9.01 2.26 12.01
CA LYS A 32 10.27 2.26 11.25
C LYS A 32 11.11 3.52 11.53
N ASP A 33 10.45 4.66 11.61
CA ASP A 33 11.02 5.99 11.87
C ASP A 33 11.21 6.30 13.37
N ARG A 34 11.25 5.25 14.22
CA ARG A 34 11.52 5.34 15.67
C ARG A 34 10.54 6.22 16.45
N ILE A 35 9.30 6.26 15.98
CA ILE A 35 8.19 6.92 16.67
C ILE A 35 7.34 5.85 17.36
N ILE A 36 7.02 6.08 18.62
CA ILE A 36 6.13 5.22 19.40
C ILE A 36 4.73 5.83 19.39
N LEU A 37 3.77 5.09 18.85
CA LEU A 37 2.35 5.44 18.95
C LEU A 37 1.72 4.65 20.09
N LEU A 38 1.08 5.36 21.02
CA LEU A 38 0.34 4.77 22.13
C LEU A 38 -1.14 4.63 21.77
N ALA A 39 -1.70 3.47 22.06
CA ALA A 39 -3.10 3.14 21.84
C ALA A 39 -3.68 2.32 23.01
N ASP A 40 -5.00 2.36 23.14
CA ASP A 40 -5.72 1.57 24.14
C ASP A 40 -6.00 0.16 23.60
N CYS A 41 -5.68 -0.89 24.36
CA CYS A 41 -5.86 -2.28 23.92
C CYS A 41 -7.32 -2.59 23.55
N ARG A 42 -8.29 -1.90 24.17
CA ARG A 42 -9.73 -2.07 23.90
C ARG A 42 -10.15 -1.69 22.48
N ARG A 43 -9.29 -0.96 21.76
CA ARG A 43 -9.54 -0.56 20.36
C ARG A 43 -9.21 -1.67 19.36
N PHE A 44 -8.37 -2.62 19.75
CA PHE A 44 -8.01 -3.76 18.91
C PHE A 44 -8.92 -4.96 19.16
N ASP A 45 -9.45 -5.07 20.38
CA ASP A 45 -10.35 -6.15 20.75
C ASP A 45 -11.44 -5.64 21.73
N PRO A 46 -12.68 -5.47 21.24
CA PRO A 46 -13.81 -5.04 22.07
C PRO A 46 -14.21 -6.03 23.18
N THR A 47 -13.71 -7.25 23.18
CA THR A 47 -13.96 -8.20 24.28
C THR A 47 -13.14 -7.86 25.54
N LEU A 48 -12.12 -7.00 25.39
CA LEU A 48 -11.25 -6.56 26.49
C LEU A 48 -11.87 -5.44 27.35
N TYR A 49 -13.10 -5.01 27.08
CA TYR A 49 -13.78 -3.96 27.89
C TYR A 49 -14.10 -4.41 29.32
N ASP A 50 -14.32 -5.71 29.53
CA ASP A 50 -14.69 -6.27 30.85
C ASP A 50 -13.47 -6.66 31.71
N LEU A 51 -12.26 -6.40 31.23
CA LEU A 51 -11.04 -6.72 31.96
C LEU A 51 -10.83 -5.80 33.17
N GLU A 52 -10.63 -6.43 34.33
CA GLU A 52 -10.40 -5.76 35.60
C GLU A 52 -9.26 -4.73 35.52
N PHE A 53 -9.41 -3.63 36.27
CA PHE A 53 -8.52 -2.47 36.29
C PHE A 53 -7.04 -2.83 36.56
N GLU A 54 -6.75 -3.97 37.20
CA GLU A 54 -5.38 -4.42 37.47
C GLU A 54 -4.67 -4.96 36.22
N GLN A 55 -5.38 -5.54 35.25
CA GLN A 55 -4.79 -5.97 33.97
C GLN A 55 -4.52 -4.77 33.05
N GLN A 56 -5.15 -3.63 33.29
CA GLN A 56 -4.94 -2.38 32.54
C GLN A 56 -3.58 -1.72 32.84
N LYS A 57 -2.86 -2.16 33.88
CA LYS A 57 -1.48 -1.71 34.17
C LYS A 57 -0.41 -2.35 33.28
N LYS A 58 -0.74 -3.45 32.59
CA LYS A 58 0.21 -4.14 31.71
C LYS A 58 0.39 -3.33 30.43
N ILE A 59 1.63 -2.99 30.12
CA ILE A 59 2.01 -2.37 28.84
C ILE A 59 2.30 -3.49 27.84
N TYR A 60 1.64 -3.44 26.69
CA TYR A 60 1.86 -4.30 25.55
C TYR A 60 2.74 -3.59 24.53
N GLU A 61 3.62 -4.34 23.89
CA GLU A 61 4.54 -3.82 22.88
C GLU A 61 4.29 -4.59 21.58
N VAL A 62 3.95 -3.86 20.53
CA VAL A 62 3.67 -4.40 19.19
C VAL A 62 4.72 -3.83 18.26
N ASN A 63 5.50 -4.74 17.66
CA ASN A 63 6.57 -4.37 16.75
C ASN A 63 6.02 -4.16 15.33
N LEU A 64 5.86 -2.90 14.95
CA LEU A 64 5.48 -2.47 13.61
C LEU A 64 6.65 -1.74 12.91
N ARG A 65 7.91 -2.06 13.27
CA ARG A 65 9.10 -1.34 12.78
C ARG A 65 9.35 -1.48 11.28
N LYS A 66 8.54 -2.25 10.56
CA LYS A 66 8.51 -2.31 9.10
C LYS A 66 7.65 -1.21 8.46
N TYR A 67 6.82 -0.50 9.23
CA TYR A 67 5.90 0.53 8.72
C TYR A 67 6.24 1.90 9.29
N THR A 68 5.94 2.96 8.54
CA THR A 68 6.08 4.34 9.00
C THR A 68 5.07 4.69 10.09
N SER A 69 5.45 5.62 10.97
CA SER A 69 4.55 6.17 11.98
C SER A 69 3.27 6.76 11.39
N LYS A 70 3.36 7.34 10.19
CA LYS A 70 2.25 7.94 9.45
C LYS A 70 1.21 6.89 9.01
N ALA A 71 1.66 5.73 8.51
CA ALA A 71 0.76 4.64 8.18
C ALA A 71 0.09 4.07 9.44
N ILE A 72 0.84 3.92 10.53
CA ILE A 72 0.32 3.45 11.83
C ILE A 72 -0.68 4.46 12.42
N GLU A 73 -0.42 5.76 12.32
CA GLU A 73 -1.35 6.82 12.74
C GLU A 73 -2.67 6.72 11.96
N LEU A 74 -2.62 6.54 10.64
CA LEU A 74 -3.83 6.36 9.83
C LEU A 74 -4.60 5.10 10.22
N PHE A 75 -3.90 3.99 10.47
CA PHE A 75 -4.50 2.76 10.95
C PHE A 75 -5.22 2.99 12.29
N LEU A 76 -4.56 3.63 13.26
CA LEU A 76 -5.16 3.99 14.53
C LEU A 76 -6.40 4.86 14.32
N ASN A 77 -6.30 5.92 13.51
CA ASN A 77 -7.43 6.81 13.23
C ASN A 77 -8.63 6.07 12.61
N MET A 78 -8.38 5.03 11.82
CA MET A 78 -9.40 4.21 11.19
C MET A 78 -10.13 3.32 12.20
N ILE A 79 -9.40 2.63 13.09
CA ILE A 79 -10.01 1.75 14.10
C ILE A 79 -10.60 2.52 15.30
N ASN A 80 -10.26 3.80 15.45
CA ASN A 80 -10.73 4.65 16.55
C ASN A 80 -12.14 5.23 16.33
N VAL A 81 -12.71 5.06 15.14
CA VAL A 81 -14.01 5.66 14.78
C VAL A 81 -14.98 4.57 14.33
N SER A 82 -16.27 4.77 14.62
CA SER A 82 -17.31 3.81 14.25
C SER A 82 -17.58 3.74 12.75
N GLU A 83 -17.35 4.86 12.06
CA GLU A 83 -17.56 4.99 10.61
C GLU A 83 -16.29 5.63 10.01
N PRO A 84 -15.27 4.82 9.67
CA PRO A 84 -14.06 5.35 9.07
C PRO A 84 -14.36 5.94 7.69
N ARG A 85 -13.58 6.97 7.34
CA ARG A 85 -13.64 7.60 6.02
C ARG A 85 -12.47 7.11 5.19
N VAL A 86 -12.65 7.13 3.86
CA VAL A 86 -11.59 6.85 2.89
C VAL A 86 -10.32 7.63 3.27
N PRO A 87 -9.20 6.93 3.55
CA PRO A 87 -7.98 7.57 4.00
C PRO A 87 -7.41 8.47 2.90
N LYS A 88 -6.77 9.58 3.33
CA LYS A 88 -6.14 10.55 2.44
C LYS A 88 -4.66 10.66 2.79
N ALA A 89 -3.84 9.96 2.03
CA ALA A 89 -2.38 9.99 2.16
C ALA A 89 -1.73 9.79 0.78
N SER A 90 -0.40 9.79 0.73
CA SER A 90 0.33 9.39 -0.48
C SER A 90 0.20 7.89 -0.71
N LEU A 91 0.33 7.45 -1.96
CA LEU A 91 0.20 6.03 -2.31
C LEU A 91 1.12 5.09 -1.50
N PRO A 92 2.41 5.38 -1.25
CA PRO A 92 3.25 4.51 -0.42
C PRO A 92 2.72 4.34 1.01
N THR A 93 2.20 5.42 1.61
CA THR A 93 1.58 5.34 2.95
C THR A 93 0.28 4.54 2.93
N LEU A 94 -0.50 4.60 1.85
CA LEU A 94 -1.73 3.80 1.70
C LEU A 94 -1.42 2.31 1.50
N ILE A 95 -0.34 1.99 0.77
CA ILE A 95 0.17 0.61 0.64
C ILE A 95 0.59 0.07 2.01
N GLU A 96 1.37 0.82 2.78
CA GLU A 96 1.72 0.42 4.15
C GLU A 96 0.48 0.24 5.04
N LEU A 97 -0.51 1.13 4.94
CA LEU A 97 -1.76 1.02 5.67
C LEU A 97 -2.53 -0.26 5.33
N LEU A 98 -2.60 -0.63 4.04
CA LEU A 98 -3.22 -1.88 3.59
C LEU A 98 -2.51 -3.08 4.23
N PHE A 99 -1.18 -3.11 4.21
CA PHE A 99 -0.41 -4.18 4.83
C PHE A 99 -0.58 -4.26 6.35
N ILE A 100 -0.65 -3.13 7.05
CA ILE A 100 -0.96 -3.12 8.49
C ILE A 100 -2.32 -3.78 8.75
N CYS A 101 -3.34 -3.43 7.96
CA CYS A 101 -4.69 -3.97 8.13
C CYS A 101 -4.73 -5.47 7.90
N GLN A 102 -4.09 -5.96 6.85
CA GLN A 102 -4.03 -7.39 6.57
C GLN A 102 -3.26 -8.16 7.67
N ASP A 103 -2.14 -7.61 8.15
CA ASP A 103 -1.35 -8.23 9.21
C ASP A 103 -2.04 -8.24 10.57
N CYS A 104 -2.98 -7.31 10.78
CA CYS A 104 -3.82 -7.22 11.98
C CYS A 104 -5.20 -7.88 11.80
N ASP A 105 -5.44 -8.57 10.68
CA ASP A 105 -6.72 -9.22 10.32
C ASP A 105 -7.94 -8.28 10.30
N MET A 106 -7.73 -7.02 9.90
CA MET A 106 -8.73 -5.96 9.81
C MET A 106 -9.27 -5.79 8.38
N ARG A 107 -9.67 -6.91 7.75
CA ARG A 107 -10.01 -6.98 6.32
C ARG A 107 -11.21 -6.12 5.90
N ASP A 108 -12.12 -5.83 6.83
CA ASP A 108 -13.32 -5.01 6.58
C ASP A 108 -12.99 -3.59 6.09
N ASN A 109 -11.75 -3.13 6.23
CA ASN A 109 -11.31 -1.80 5.80
C ASN A 109 -10.57 -1.77 4.45
N GLU A 110 -10.27 -2.92 3.85
CA GLU A 110 -9.42 -3.01 2.65
C GLU A 110 -10.01 -2.27 1.45
N GLU A 111 -11.29 -2.51 1.13
CA GLU A 111 -12.00 -1.85 0.02
C GLU A 111 -11.95 -0.32 0.13
N MET A 112 -12.03 0.20 1.36
CA MET A 112 -11.96 1.64 1.61
C MET A 112 -10.55 2.19 1.40
N ILE A 113 -9.51 1.43 1.76
CA ILE A 113 -8.10 1.80 1.53
C ILE A 113 -7.79 1.77 0.03
N GLU A 114 -8.24 0.74 -0.67
CA GLU A 114 -8.13 0.58 -2.12
C GLU A 114 -8.77 1.75 -2.88
N LEU A 115 -9.97 2.15 -2.48
CA LEU A 115 -10.63 3.34 -3.03
C LEU A 115 -9.79 4.61 -2.78
N GLY A 116 -9.10 4.69 -1.64
CA GLY A 116 -8.12 5.72 -1.35
C GLY A 116 -6.93 5.69 -2.31
N MET A 117 -6.36 4.50 -2.55
CA MET A 117 -5.23 4.28 -3.44
C MET A 117 -5.57 4.64 -4.89
N ALA A 118 -6.71 4.17 -5.41
CA ALA A 118 -7.17 4.49 -6.75
C ALA A 118 -7.40 6.01 -6.94
N ARG A 119 -7.99 6.68 -5.95
CA ARG A 119 -8.20 8.14 -5.98
C ARG A 119 -6.89 8.92 -5.93
N GLU A 120 -5.92 8.47 -5.14
CA GLU A 120 -4.61 9.09 -5.06
C GLU A 120 -3.89 8.95 -6.40
N ALA A 121 -3.82 7.73 -6.94
CA ALA A 121 -3.14 7.43 -8.19
C ALA A 121 -3.70 8.26 -9.35
N MET A 122 -5.04 8.31 -9.47
CA MET A 122 -5.71 9.14 -10.48
C MET A 122 -5.37 10.63 -10.34
N LYS A 123 -5.34 11.15 -9.11
CA LYS A 123 -5.14 12.57 -8.84
C LYS A 123 -3.70 13.01 -9.11
N CYS A 124 -2.73 12.14 -8.80
CA CYS A 124 -1.32 12.48 -8.80
C CYS A 124 -0.53 11.92 -9.98
N GLY A 125 -1.15 11.10 -10.84
CA GLY A 125 -0.44 10.47 -11.96
C GLY A 125 0.35 9.22 -11.57
N HIS A 126 -0.06 8.52 -10.50
CA HIS A 126 0.62 7.33 -9.98
C HIS A 126 -0.06 6.02 -10.39
N GLN A 127 -0.63 5.96 -11.59
CA GLN A 127 -1.26 4.75 -12.12
C GLN A 127 -0.24 3.62 -12.30
N TRP A 128 1.00 3.91 -12.74
CA TRP A 128 2.05 2.90 -12.87
C TRP A 128 2.44 2.24 -11.54
N PRO A 129 2.77 2.99 -10.48
CA PRO A 129 3.02 2.37 -9.18
C PRO A 129 1.85 1.55 -8.66
N LEU A 130 0.61 2.01 -8.88
CA LEU A 130 -0.57 1.25 -8.46
C LEU A 130 -0.73 -0.05 -9.27
N LEU A 131 -0.46 -0.02 -10.57
CA LEU A 131 -0.50 -1.19 -11.44
C LEU A 131 0.59 -2.20 -11.07
N ILE A 132 1.82 -1.74 -10.87
CA ILE A 132 2.96 -2.56 -10.43
C ILE A 132 2.66 -3.20 -9.08
N PHE A 133 2.14 -2.41 -8.13
CA PHE A 133 1.71 -2.90 -6.83
C PHE A 133 0.65 -3.98 -6.96
N ALA A 134 -0.37 -3.74 -7.79
CA ALA A 134 -1.43 -4.72 -8.01
C ALA A 134 -0.84 -6.02 -8.56
N CYS A 135 -0.07 -5.98 -9.64
CA CYS A 135 0.42 -7.18 -10.33
C CYS A 135 1.49 -8.01 -9.59
N ASN A 136 2.26 -7.41 -8.66
CA ASN A 136 3.40 -8.09 -8.03
C ASN A 136 3.11 -8.74 -6.66
N ASP A 137 1.87 -8.77 -6.16
CA ASP A 137 1.62 -9.42 -4.87
C ASP A 137 1.60 -10.95 -4.98
N HIS A 138 2.81 -11.54 -4.93
CA HIS A 138 3.08 -12.97 -5.05
C HIS A 138 2.76 -13.80 -3.80
N GLY A 139 2.16 -13.22 -2.75
CA GLY A 139 2.10 -13.86 -1.43
C GLY A 139 0.70 -14.22 -0.90
N ARG A 140 -0.34 -13.49 -1.28
CA ARG A 140 -1.59 -13.46 -0.49
C ARG A 140 -2.81 -14.13 -1.14
N GLY A 141 -2.60 -14.81 -2.26
CA GLY A 141 -3.63 -15.62 -2.93
C GLY A 141 -4.51 -14.81 -3.88
N ARG A 142 -5.36 -15.51 -4.65
CA ARG A 142 -6.29 -14.92 -5.62
C ARG A 142 -7.36 -14.11 -4.91
N ASP A 143 -7.04 -12.90 -4.48
CA ASP A 143 -8.04 -11.97 -3.99
C ASP A 143 -8.50 -11.06 -5.13
N SER A 144 -9.82 -10.98 -5.34
CA SER A 144 -10.44 -10.11 -6.36
C SER A 144 -10.10 -8.63 -6.17
N THR A 145 -9.65 -8.29 -4.97
CA THR A 145 -9.12 -7.00 -4.55
C THR A 145 -8.06 -6.44 -5.51
N TYR A 146 -6.98 -7.18 -5.78
CA TYR A 146 -5.86 -6.64 -6.57
C TYR A 146 -6.21 -6.45 -8.04
N TYR A 147 -7.12 -7.29 -8.56
CA TYR A 147 -7.69 -7.09 -9.90
C TYR A 147 -8.38 -5.73 -10.01
N SER A 148 -9.16 -5.34 -9.00
CA SER A 148 -9.86 -4.05 -9.01
C SER A 148 -8.91 -2.85 -8.99
N LEU A 149 -7.75 -2.97 -8.33
CA LEU A 149 -6.70 -1.94 -8.33
C LEU A 149 -6.01 -1.83 -9.69
N ALA A 150 -5.68 -2.95 -10.32
CA ALA A 150 -5.13 -2.97 -11.68
C ALA A 150 -6.12 -2.36 -12.69
N GLU A 151 -7.40 -2.76 -12.61
CA GLU A 151 -8.47 -2.20 -13.44
C GLU A 151 -8.60 -0.68 -13.22
N ALA A 152 -8.59 -0.21 -11.96
CA ALA A 152 -8.68 1.21 -11.64
C ALA A 152 -7.47 2.02 -12.15
N ALA A 153 -6.26 1.47 -12.03
CA ALA A 153 -5.04 2.07 -12.57
C ALA A 153 -5.11 2.21 -14.09
N LEU A 154 -5.50 1.14 -14.79
CA LEU A 154 -5.60 1.13 -16.25
C LEU A 154 -6.73 2.01 -16.76
N ARG A 155 -7.91 1.99 -16.12
CA ARG A 155 -9.07 2.81 -16.52
C ARG A 155 -8.78 4.30 -16.45
N THR A 156 -7.91 4.72 -15.53
CA THR A 156 -7.52 6.12 -15.34
C THR A 156 -6.19 6.48 -16.01
N MET A 157 -5.60 5.54 -16.76
CA MET A 157 -4.37 5.74 -17.50
C MET A 157 -4.60 6.69 -18.68
N THR A 158 -3.56 7.42 -19.05
CA THR A 158 -3.52 8.20 -20.29
C THR A 158 -2.27 7.82 -21.08
N LYS A 159 -2.23 8.18 -22.36
CA LYS A 159 -1.03 7.98 -23.19
C LYS A 159 0.21 8.63 -22.58
N GLU A 160 0.07 9.81 -21.98
CA GLU A 160 1.17 10.55 -21.35
C GLU A 160 1.70 9.80 -20.12
N ILE A 161 0.81 9.41 -19.20
CA ILE A 161 1.19 8.68 -17.99
C ILE A 161 1.78 7.32 -18.35
N PHE A 162 1.23 6.64 -19.36
CA PHE A 162 1.73 5.36 -19.81
C PHE A 162 3.17 5.43 -20.34
N LEU A 163 3.49 6.48 -21.13
CA LEU A 163 4.81 6.65 -21.74
C LEU A 163 5.85 7.32 -20.83
N HIS A 164 5.42 7.95 -19.75
CA HIS A 164 6.28 8.62 -18.77
C HIS A 164 6.02 8.06 -17.36
N PRO A 165 6.37 6.79 -17.12
CA PRO A 165 6.07 6.13 -15.87
C PRO A 165 6.81 6.75 -14.69
N LEU A 166 6.17 6.61 -13.53
CA LEU A 166 6.78 6.77 -12.23
C LEU A 166 6.82 5.40 -11.55
N VAL A 167 7.81 5.17 -10.70
CA VAL A 167 7.90 3.99 -9.81
C VAL A 167 8.13 4.46 -8.38
N ILE A 168 7.79 3.62 -7.40
CA ILE A 168 8.07 3.90 -6.00
C ILE A 168 9.47 3.38 -5.68
N ASP A 169 10.34 4.25 -5.18
CA ASP A 169 11.58 3.84 -4.52
C ASP A 169 11.23 3.26 -3.14
N GLU A 170 11.49 1.96 -2.95
CA GLU A 170 11.16 1.25 -1.71
C GLU A 170 11.94 1.75 -0.49
N GLU A 171 13.17 2.22 -0.68
CA GLU A 171 14.03 2.70 0.40
C GLU A 171 13.56 4.06 0.90
N THR A 172 13.36 4.99 -0.04
CA THR A 172 13.01 6.38 0.27
C THR A 172 11.51 6.64 0.37
N GLN A 173 10.68 5.72 -0.13
CA GLN A 173 9.23 5.88 -0.25
C GLN A 173 8.84 7.11 -1.08
N THR A 174 9.66 7.45 -2.07
CA THR A 174 9.44 8.56 -3.01
C THR A 174 9.17 8.04 -4.42
N PHE A 175 8.79 8.94 -5.33
CA PHE A 175 8.51 8.58 -6.72
C PHE A 175 9.66 9.00 -7.63
N GLU A 176 10.10 8.06 -8.47
CA GLU A 176 11.16 8.28 -9.44
C GLU A 176 10.62 8.14 -10.86
N SER A 177 11.08 9.02 -11.76
CA SER A 177 10.78 8.88 -13.18
C SER A 177 11.73 7.90 -13.82
N VAL A 178 11.16 6.90 -14.49
CA VAL A 178 11.90 5.86 -15.20
C VAL A 178 11.47 5.83 -16.66
N THR A 179 12.18 5.06 -17.48
CA THR A 179 11.76 4.79 -18.84
C THR A 179 10.56 3.83 -18.86
N PHE A 180 9.79 3.87 -19.95
CA PHE A 180 8.70 2.92 -20.20
C PHE A 180 9.13 1.46 -20.01
N TRP A 181 10.32 1.10 -20.50
CA TRP A 181 10.81 -0.28 -20.45
C TRP A 181 11.18 -0.72 -19.03
N GLU A 182 11.76 0.18 -18.23
CA GLU A 182 12.08 -0.10 -16.82
C GLU A 182 10.80 -0.34 -16.01
N ALA A 183 9.78 0.53 -16.13
CA ALA A 183 8.51 0.32 -15.41
C ALA A 183 7.77 -0.95 -15.85
N LEU A 184 7.87 -1.30 -17.14
CA LEU A 184 7.30 -2.52 -17.67
C LEU A 184 8.07 -3.76 -17.18
N GLU A 185 9.37 -3.61 -16.91
CA GLU A 185 10.23 -4.66 -16.38
C GLU A 185 9.85 -5.08 -14.96
N GLU A 186 9.24 -4.19 -14.20
CA GLU A 186 8.68 -4.45 -12.87
C GLU A 186 7.42 -5.33 -12.90
N LEU A 187 6.74 -5.48 -14.04
CA LEU A 187 5.56 -6.35 -14.13
C LEU A 187 5.95 -7.83 -14.37
N PRO A 188 5.14 -8.79 -13.87
CA PRO A 188 5.20 -10.19 -14.27
C PRO A 188 5.22 -10.34 -15.79
N LEU A 189 5.88 -11.39 -16.29
CA LEU A 189 6.13 -11.56 -17.71
C LEU A 189 4.83 -11.65 -18.53
N GLU A 190 3.85 -12.35 -17.98
CA GLU A 190 2.53 -12.59 -18.55
C GLU A 190 1.74 -11.27 -18.66
N ASP A 191 1.70 -10.53 -17.56
CA ASP A 191 1.06 -9.21 -17.47
C ASP A 191 1.69 -8.20 -18.43
N ARG A 192 3.02 -8.20 -18.52
CA ARG A 192 3.76 -7.39 -19.49
C ARG A 192 3.32 -7.70 -20.92
N GLN A 193 3.29 -8.97 -21.30
CA GLN A 193 2.91 -9.38 -22.66
C GLN A 193 1.47 -8.99 -22.98
N GLN A 194 0.55 -9.19 -22.04
CA GLN A 194 -0.85 -8.82 -22.20
C GLN A 194 -1.00 -7.31 -22.33
N LEU A 195 -0.37 -6.53 -21.44
CA LEU A 195 -0.43 -5.07 -21.46
C LEU A 195 0.11 -4.52 -22.79
N LEU A 196 1.25 -5.02 -23.27
CA LEU A 196 1.80 -4.62 -24.57
C LEU A 196 0.85 -4.94 -25.73
N LYS A 197 0.25 -6.14 -25.73
CA LYS A 197 -0.71 -6.57 -26.76
C LYS A 197 -1.96 -5.69 -26.78
N LEU A 198 -2.42 -5.25 -25.61
CA LEU A 198 -3.63 -4.43 -25.49
C LEU A 198 -3.37 -2.95 -25.81
N THR A 199 -2.15 -2.46 -25.58
CA THR A 199 -1.83 -1.03 -25.64
C THR A 199 -1.13 -0.60 -26.92
N ILE A 200 -0.28 -1.43 -27.53
CA ILE A 200 0.47 -1.07 -28.74
C ILE A 200 -0.41 -1.25 -29.98
N LYS A 201 -0.56 -0.18 -30.76
CA LYS A 201 -1.23 -0.17 -32.06
C LYS A 201 -0.17 -0.29 -33.17
N MET A 202 -0.49 -1.04 -34.22
CA MET A 202 0.29 -0.97 -35.46
C MET A 202 0.03 0.39 -36.13
N PRO A 203 1.07 1.16 -36.47
CA PRO A 203 0.90 2.44 -37.13
C PRO A 203 0.40 2.26 -38.58
N GLU A 204 -0.69 2.96 -38.93
CA GLU A 204 -1.14 3.13 -40.31
C GLU A 204 -1.12 4.63 -40.65
N PRO A 205 -0.28 5.13 -41.60
CA PRO A 205 0.77 4.47 -42.41
C PRO A 205 2.04 4.06 -41.64
N PRO A 206 2.98 3.30 -42.24
CA PRO A 206 4.21 2.87 -41.57
C PRO A 206 5.00 4.07 -41.04
N SER A 207 4.99 4.23 -39.72
CA SER A 207 5.80 5.15 -38.94
C SER A 207 6.71 4.35 -38.02
N ASN A 208 7.86 4.90 -37.68
CA ASN A 208 8.76 4.32 -36.68
C ASN A 208 8.32 4.68 -35.24
N GLU A 209 7.26 5.46 -35.07
CA GLU A 209 6.74 5.85 -33.77
C GLU A 209 5.79 4.78 -33.20
N ILE A 210 6.01 4.41 -31.94
CA ILE A 210 5.10 3.53 -31.20
C ILE A 210 3.77 4.27 -31.00
N GLN A 211 2.70 3.72 -31.56
CA GLN A 211 1.36 4.21 -31.29
C GLN A 211 0.79 3.45 -30.10
N VAL A 212 0.34 4.20 -29.09
CA VAL A 212 -0.34 3.66 -27.90
C VAL A 212 -1.83 3.89 -28.04
N THR A 213 -2.63 3.00 -27.46
CA THR A 213 -4.09 3.16 -27.40
C THR A 213 -4.54 4.40 -26.62
N ASP A 214 -5.71 4.89 -27.02
CA ASP A 214 -6.44 5.93 -26.29
C ASP A 214 -7.68 5.34 -25.59
N ASP A 215 -8.01 4.08 -25.89
CA ASP A 215 -9.13 3.35 -25.30
C ASP A 215 -8.67 2.54 -24.09
N TRP A 216 -8.37 3.28 -23.02
CA TRP A 216 -7.92 2.71 -21.73
C TRP A 216 -9.02 1.98 -20.97
N GLU A 217 -10.29 2.32 -21.22
CA GLU A 217 -11.43 1.59 -20.68
C GLU A 217 -11.49 0.16 -21.24
N ARG A 218 -11.22 -0.02 -22.54
CA ARG A 218 -11.09 -1.35 -23.15
C ARG A 218 -9.89 -2.12 -22.58
N VAL A 219 -8.74 -1.47 -22.45
CA VAL A 219 -7.55 -2.11 -21.86
C VAL A 219 -7.85 -2.60 -20.45
N ALA A 220 -8.45 -1.77 -19.60
CA ALA A 220 -8.80 -2.14 -18.23
C ALA A 220 -9.74 -3.35 -18.15
N LYS A 221 -10.71 -3.45 -19.08
CA LYS A 221 -11.66 -4.58 -19.13
C LYS A 221 -11.08 -5.87 -19.68
N GLU A 222 -10.14 -5.78 -20.63
CA GLU A 222 -9.53 -6.94 -21.29
C GLU A 222 -8.25 -7.40 -20.60
N PHE A 223 -7.68 -6.58 -19.70
CA PHE A 223 -6.52 -6.95 -18.92
C PHE A 223 -6.94 -7.90 -17.79
N GLU A 224 -6.31 -9.08 -17.77
CA GLU A 224 -6.57 -10.17 -16.85
C GLU A 224 -5.21 -10.59 -16.26
N PRO A 225 -4.74 -9.94 -15.18
CA PRO A 225 -3.44 -10.23 -14.61
C PRO A 225 -3.34 -11.71 -14.23
N GLU A 226 -2.25 -12.37 -14.64
CA GLU A 226 -1.99 -13.78 -14.36
C GLU A 226 -1.27 -13.92 -13.01
N TRP A 227 -2.01 -14.41 -12.01
CA TRP A 227 -1.49 -14.67 -10.68
C TRP A 227 -0.94 -16.10 -10.62
N SER A 228 0.35 -16.26 -10.95
CA SER A 228 1.09 -17.53 -10.90
C SER A 228 1.48 -17.96 -9.49
#